data_AF-A0A3B9K915-F1
#
_entry.id   AF-A0A3B9K915-F1
#
_cell.length_a   1.000
_cell.length_b   1.000
_cell.length_c   1.000
_cell.angle_alpha   90.00
_cell.angle_beta   90.00
_cell.angle_gamma   90.00
#
_symmetry.space_group_name_H-M   'P 1'
#
loop_
_entity.id
_entity.type
_entity.pdbx_description
1 polymer ?
#
loop_
_entity_poly.entity_id
_entity_poly.type
_entity_poly.pdbx_seq_one_letter_code
_entity_poly.pdbx_strand_id
1 'polypeptide(L)'
;MSELVEKSTESLKETLKSLKVSCLLMDIAQHGTKKYFPDKSTEDVLKLNLYSFLLYIAAADGTISTAEAEVINRAMDSSYTVEDYRQLAEKAKVDEPAFSEEVPLFLRAAVEFDNQMTEQKTAEETQNTISVCRQAYSLFIIGGLVAMMADEVIHQSEYDRLMDYMETFWNYIEAELHRDLELKSPRDMVQPILDTLSKGAGGVKV
;
A
#
# COMPACT_ATOMS: atom_id res chain seq x y z
N MET A 1 -14.86 16.13 -3.98
CA MET A 1 -14.17 14.86 -4.27
C MET A 1 -14.53 14.39 -5.66
N SER A 2 -13.53 14.16 -6.49
CA SER A 2 -13.71 13.80 -7.89
C SER A 2 -14.17 12.34 -8.08
N GLU A 3 -14.83 12.07 -9.21
CA GLU A 3 -15.26 10.72 -9.62
C GLU A 3 -14.07 9.74 -9.69
N LEU A 4 -12.88 10.25 -10.03
CA LEU A 4 -11.67 9.45 -10.09
C LEU A 4 -11.20 9.01 -8.70
N VAL A 5 -11.19 9.91 -7.71
CA VAL A 5 -10.84 9.56 -6.32
C VAL A 5 -11.82 8.53 -5.77
N GLU A 6 -13.10 8.67 -6.08
CA GLU A 6 -14.13 7.70 -5.69
C GLU A 6 -13.87 6.32 -6.30
N LYS A 7 -13.66 6.23 -7.63
CA LYS A 7 -13.32 4.97 -8.31
C LYS A 7 -12.04 4.33 -7.78
N SER A 8 -11.00 5.13 -7.52
CA SER A 8 -9.74 4.63 -6.97
C SER A 8 -9.91 4.15 -5.52
N THR A 9 -10.72 4.83 -4.72
CA THR A 9 -11.06 4.39 -3.35
C THR A 9 -11.80 3.06 -3.35
N GLU A 10 -12.74 2.86 -4.29
CA GLU A 10 -13.42 1.56 -4.43
C GLU A 10 -12.47 0.47 -4.94
N SER A 11 -11.57 0.79 -5.87
CA SER A 11 -10.52 -0.14 -6.32
C SER A 11 -9.59 -0.56 -5.19
N LEU A 12 -9.24 0.37 -4.28
CA LEU A 12 -8.45 0.09 -3.09
C LEU A 12 -9.17 -0.90 -2.18
N LYS A 13 -10.47 -0.69 -1.92
CA LYS A 13 -11.28 -1.57 -1.08
C LYS A 13 -11.41 -2.98 -1.65
N GLU A 14 -11.66 -3.12 -2.95
CA GLU A 14 -11.76 -4.43 -3.59
C GLU A 14 -10.42 -5.15 -3.61
N THR A 15 -9.31 -4.44 -3.83
CA THR A 15 -7.96 -5.00 -3.73
C THR A 15 -7.69 -5.47 -2.30
N LEU A 16 -8.02 -4.66 -1.30
CA LEU A 16 -7.87 -5.02 0.11
C LEU A 16 -8.69 -6.27 0.44
N LYS A 17 -9.93 -6.34 -0.01
CA LYS A 17 -10.82 -7.49 0.18
C LYS A 17 -10.29 -8.77 -0.46
N SER A 18 -9.72 -8.69 -1.67
CA SER A 18 -9.01 -9.82 -2.28
C SER A 18 -7.85 -10.28 -1.40
N LEU A 19 -7.05 -9.33 -0.90
CA LEU A 19 -5.87 -9.62 -0.10
C LEU A 19 -6.21 -10.23 1.27
N LYS A 20 -7.40 -9.95 1.83
CA LYS A 20 -7.88 -10.61 3.06
C LYS A 20 -7.96 -12.14 2.92
N VAL A 21 -8.36 -12.63 1.74
CA VAL A 21 -8.38 -14.08 1.47
C VAL A 21 -6.96 -14.64 1.53
N SER A 22 -5.99 -13.95 0.91
CA SER A 22 -4.58 -14.32 1.01
C SER A 22 -4.06 -14.28 2.45
N CYS A 23 -4.44 -13.28 3.25
CA CYS A 23 -4.06 -13.19 4.67
C CYS A 23 -4.54 -14.42 5.47
N LEU A 24 -5.78 -14.85 5.25
CA LEU A 24 -6.32 -16.05 5.88
C LEU A 24 -5.54 -17.31 5.47
N LEU A 25 -5.22 -17.44 4.18
CA LEU A 25 -4.43 -18.57 3.68
C LEU A 25 -3.02 -18.59 4.29
N MET A 26 -2.37 -17.43 4.41
CA MET A 26 -1.06 -17.30 5.07
C MET A 26 -1.14 -17.74 6.54
N ASP A 27 -2.17 -17.30 7.27
CA ASP A 27 -2.38 -17.68 8.67
C ASP A 27 -2.63 -19.19 8.82
N ILE A 28 -3.45 -19.80 7.95
CA ILE A 28 -3.71 -21.25 7.95
C ILE A 28 -2.44 -22.03 7.64
N ALA A 29 -1.65 -21.56 6.68
CA ALA A 29 -0.38 -22.16 6.29
C ALA A 29 0.74 -21.94 7.32
N GLN A 30 0.52 -21.14 8.37
CA GLN A 30 1.54 -20.75 9.37
C GLN A 30 2.69 -19.90 8.81
N HIS A 31 2.47 -19.23 7.67
CA HIS A 31 3.37 -18.25 7.05
C HIS A 31 2.89 -16.81 7.21
N GLY A 32 1.81 -16.61 7.97
CA GLY A 32 1.31 -15.31 8.36
C GLY A 32 2.19 -14.59 9.38
N THR A 33 1.75 -13.40 9.78
CA THR A 33 2.49 -12.53 10.71
C THR A 33 2.41 -12.98 12.16
N LYS A 34 1.64 -14.04 12.48
CA LYS A 34 1.47 -14.56 13.85
C LYS A 34 2.76 -15.00 14.53
N LYS A 35 3.78 -15.40 13.75
CA LYS A 35 5.11 -15.71 14.30
C LYS A 35 5.83 -14.49 14.89
N TYR A 36 5.44 -13.29 14.49
CA TYR A 36 5.96 -12.02 15.01
C TYR A 36 4.98 -11.36 15.99
N PHE A 37 3.68 -11.47 15.72
CA PHE A 37 2.60 -10.93 16.54
C PHE A 37 1.53 -12.00 16.81
N PRO A 38 1.70 -12.83 17.86
CA PRO A 38 0.81 -13.96 18.14
C PRO A 38 -0.67 -13.57 18.30
N ASP A 39 -0.92 -12.35 18.80
CA ASP A 39 -2.26 -11.85 19.11
C ASP A 39 -2.94 -11.10 17.96
N LYS A 40 -2.30 -11.02 16.77
CA LYS A 40 -2.85 -10.32 15.60
C LYS A 40 -2.93 -11.25 14.39
N SER A 41 -4.02 -11.15 13.64
CA SER A 41 -4.12 -11.83 12.35
C SER A 41 -3.21 -11.17 11.31
N THR A 42 -2.89 -11.87 10.23
CA THR A 42 -2.17 -11.28 9.09
C THR A 42 -2.96 -10.12 8.45
N GLU A 43 -4.29 -10.21 8.46
CA GLU A 43 -5.16 -9.11 7.99
C GLU A 43 -4.99 -7.85 8.87
N ASP A 44 -4.90 -8.00 10.19
CA ASP A 44 -4.71 -6.86 11.09
C ASP A 44 -3.37 -6.17 10.84
N VAL A 45 -2.30 -6.94 10.61
CA VAL A 45 -0.98 -6.40 10.31
C VAL A 45 -0.97 -5.71 8.94
N LEU A 46 -1.61 -6.30 7.92
CA LEU A 46 -1.79 -5.66 6.62
C LEU A 46 -2.50 -4.31 6.76
N LYS A 47 -3.62 -4.26 7.48
CA LYS A 47 -4.36 -3.01 7.69
C LYS A 47 -3.53 -1.98 8.43
N LEU A 48 -2.79 -2.38 9.47
CA LEU A 48 -1.91 -1.47 10.21
C LEU A 48 -0.79 -0.92 9.33
N ASN A 49 -0.15 -1.76 8.50
CA ASN A 49 0.87 -1.32 7.55
C ASN A 49 0.27 -0.36 6.50
N LEU A 50 -0.86 -0.71 5.90
CA LEU A 50 -1.55 0.15 4.92
C LEU A 50 -1.96 1.49 5.56
N TYR A 51 -2.55 1.46 6.75
CA TYR A 51 -2.99 2.66 7.46
C TYR A 51 -1.81 3.59 7.78
N SER A 52 -0.71 3.04 8.29
CA SER A 52 0.50 3.81 8.60
C SER A 52 1.12 4.41 7.34
N PHE A 53 1.10 3.66 6.24
CA PHE A 53 1.57 4.13 4.95
C PHE A 53 0.68 5.26 4.38
N LEU A 54 -0.64 5.14 4.44
CA LEU A 54 -1.54 6.21 4.00
C LEU A 54 -1.32 7.50 4.80
N LEU A 55 -1.08 7.37 6.11
CA LEU A 55 -0.72 8.51 6.96
C LEU A 55 0.65 9.10 6.62
N TYR A 56 1.63 8.25 6.30
CA TYR A 56 2.94 8.70 5.85
C TYR A 56 2.85 9.57 4.59
N ILE A 57 2.00 9.19 3.64
CA ILE A 57 1.75 10.00 2.44
C ILE A 57 1.00 11.28 2.80
N ALA A 58 -0.12 11.18 3.53
CA ALA A 58 -0.95 12.34 3.84
C ALA A 58 -0.24 13.39 4.73
N ALA A 59 0.73 12.99 5.55
CA ALA A 59 1.51 13.91 6.37
C ALA A 59 2.70 14.55 5.63
N ALA A 60 2.84 14.35 4.31
CA ALA A 60 4.03 14.74 3.55
C ALA A 60 4.39 16.21 3.63
N ASP A 61 3.37 17.08 3.64
CA ASP A 61 3.53 18.52 3.68
C ASP A 61 3.56 19.09 5.11
N GLY A 62 3.51 18.22 6.13
CA GLY A 62 3.46 18.56 7.55
C GLY A 62 2.05 18.82 8.10
N THR A 63 1.02 18.68 7.27
CA THR A 63 -0.40 18.79 7.67
C THR A 63 -1.20 17.62 7.13
N ILE A 64 -2.38 17.37 7.68
CA ILE A 64 -3.34 16.40 7.12
C ILE A 64 -4.62 17.19 6.89
N SER A 65 -5.05 17.28 5.65
CA SER A 65 -6.27 17.95 5.24
C SER A 65 -7.52 17.15 5.64
N THR A 66 -8.66 17.83 5.71
CA THR A 66 -9.96 17.17 5.92
C THR A 66 -10.26 16.18 4.78
N ALA A 67 -9.86 16.49 3.55
CA ALA A 67 -10.12 15.64 2.38
C ALA A 67 -9.34 14.32 2.46
N GLU A 68 -8.06 14.36 2.81
CA GLU A 68 -7.25 13.15 3.02
C GLU A 68 -7.81 12.31 4.17
N ALA A 69 -8.16 12.94 5.29
CA ALA A 69 -8.79 12.25 6.42
C ALA A 69 -10.10 11.55 6.02
N GLU A 70 -10.95 12.20 5.22
CA GLU A 70 -12.18 11.60 4.68
C GLU A 70 -11.92 10.42 3.73
N VAL A 71 -10.87 10.52 2.91
CA VAL A 71 -10.47 9.45 1.99
C VAL A 71 -9.95 8.25 2.78
N ILE A 72 -9.03 8.46 3.72
CA ILE A 72 -8.47 7.39 4.57
C ILE A 72 -9.58 6.74 5.40
N ASN A 73 -10.47 7.54 6.01
CA ASN A 73 -11.63 7.04 6.76
C ASN A 73 -12.48 6.10 5.92
N ARG A 74 -12.81 6.48 4.68
CA ARG A 74 -13.63 5.65 3.79
C ARG A 74 -12.89 4.43 3.28
N ALA A 75 -11.60 4.55 2.95
CA ALA A 75 -10.78 3.42 2.51
C ALA A 75 -10.62 2.35 3.60
N MET A 76 -10.46 2.80 4.84
CA MET A 76 -10.13 1.95 5.98
C MET A 76 -11.33 1.62 6.89
N ASP A 77 -12.52 2.08 6.53
CA ASP A 77 -13.77 1.95 7.31
C ASP A 77 -13.59 2.41 8.77
N SER A 78 -13.14 3.67 8.92
CA SER A 78 -12.87 4.30 10.22
C SER A 78 -13.51 5.68 10.32
N SER A 79 -13.53 6.24 11.54
CA SER A 79 -14.20 7.51 11.84
C SER A 79 -13.29 8.44 12.66
N TYR A 80 -12.01 8.52 12.29
CA TYR A 80 -11.03 9.37 12.94
C TYR A 80 -11.14 10.83 12.47
N THR A 81 -10.89 11.75 13.38
CA THR A 81 -10.75 13.18 13.06
C THR A 81 -9.34 13.49 12.56
N VAL A 82 -9.14 14.66 11.94
CA VAL A 82 -7.80 15.15 11.56
C VAL A 82 -6.84 15.17 12.76
N GLU A 83 -7.33 15.56 13.94
CA GLU A 83 -6.51 15.60 15.16
C GLU A 83 -6.12 14.19 15.62
N ASP A 84 -7.01 13.20 15.50
CA ASP A 84 -6.67 11.81 15.78
C ASP A 84 -5.56 11.31 14.84
N TYR A 85 -5.67 11.63 13.55
CA TYR A 85 -4.66 11.27 12.55
C TYR A 85 -3.31 11.93 12.84
N ARG A 86 -3.28 13.21 13.22
CA ARG A 86 -2.06 13.92 13.62
C ARG A 86 -1.37 13.23 14.80
N GLN A 87 -2.13 12.88 15.84
CA GLN A 87 -1.60 12.16 17.01
C GLN A 87 -1.09 10.76 16.65
N LEU A 88 -1.77 10.07 15.73
CA LEU A 88 -1.35 8.75 15.24
C LEU A 88 -0.06 8.85 14.42
N ALA A 89 0.07 9.83 13.53
CA ALA A 89 1.27 10.10 12.75
C ALA A 89 2.48 10.38 13.66
N GLU A 90 2.33 11.26 14.64
CA GLU A 90 3.36 11.57 15.64
C GLU A 90 3.76 10.32 16.44
N LYS A 91 2.79 9.54 16.92
CA LYS A 91 3.03 8.32 17.71
C LYS A 91 3.71 7.22 16.91
N ALA A 92 3.31 7.05 15.65
CA ALA A 92 3.87 6.06 14.74
C ALA A 92 5.18 6.53 14.09
N LYS A 93 5.61 7.77 14.33
CA LYS A 93 6.85 8.36 13.79
C LYS A 93 6.90 8.26 12.26
N VAL A 94 5.75 8.42 11.60
CA VAL A 94 5.68 8.26 10.14
C VAL A 94 6.52 9.31 9.41
N ASP A 95 6.68 10.51 9.97
CA ASP A 95 7.48 11.58 9.36
C ASP A 95 9.00 11.41 9.50
N GLU A 96 9.48 10.37 10.19
CA GLU A 96 10.92 10.08 10.27
C GLU A 96 11.40 9.41 8.97
N PRO A 97 12.57 9.82 8.40
CA PRO A 97 13.09 9.19 7.17
C PRO A 97 13.23 7.66 7.24
N ALA A 98 13.44 7.12 8.45
CA ALA A 98 13.52 5.69 8.67
C ALA A 98 12.23 4.93 8.32
N PHE A 99 11.07 5.60 8.26
CA PHE A 99 9.79 4.95 7.97
C PHE A 99 9.72 4.40 6.54
N SER A 100 10.23 5.13 5.54
CA SER A 100 10.25 4.66 4.15
C SER A 100 11.34 3.63 3.87
N GLU A 101 12.35 3.54 4.74
CA GLU A 101 13.42 2.54 4.64
C GLU A 101 13.04 1.19 5.27
N GLU A 102 11.98 1.15 6.10
CA GLU A 102 11.56 -0.07 6.76
C GLU A 102 10.64 -0.92 5.86
N VAL A 103 11.09 -2.16 5.58
CA VAL A 103 10.27 -3.15 4.89
C VAL A 103 9.07 -3.53 5.76
N PRO A 104 7.82 -3.35 5.29
CA PRO A 104 6.63 -3.65 6.09
C PRO A 104 6.54 -5.11 6.48
N LEU A 105 6.13 -5.39 7.71
CA LEU A 105 6.09 -6.75 8.22
C LEU A 105 5.19 -7.67 7.39
N PHE A 106 4.04 -7.16 6.94
CA PHE A 106 3.16 -7.91 6.05
C PHE A 106 3.89 -8.35 4.76
N LEU A 107 4.72 -7.49 4.18
CA LEU A 107 5.46 -7.81 2.96
C LEU A 107 6.48 -8.93 3.20
N ARG A 108 7.19 -8.91 4.33
CA ARG A 108 8.12 -9.99 4.71
C ARG A 108 7.40 -11.34 4.77
N ALA A 109 6.22 -11.38 5.41
CA ALA A 109 5.40 -12.58 5.47
C ALA A 109 4.87 -13.00 4.08
N ALA A 110 4.47 -12.05 3.24
CA ALA A 110 3.97 -12.31 1.89
C ALA A 110 5.05 -12.93 0.97
N VAL A 111 6.29 -12.44 1.04
CA VAL A 111 7.43 -12.98 0.28
C VAL A 111 7.71 -14.41 0.72
N GLU A 112 7.79 -14.67 2.02
CA GLU A 112 8.00 -16.03 2.52
C GLU A 112 6.90 -16.99 2.05
N PHE A 113 5.64 -16.57 2.13
CA PHE A 113 4.52 -17.38 1.66
C PHE A 113 4.61 -17.66 0.16
N ASP A 114 4.86 -16.64 -0.67
CA ASP A 114 4.98 -16.83 -2.12
C ASP A 114 6.19 -17.73 -2.49
N ASN A 115 7.31 -17.62 -1.78
CA ASN A 115 8.48 -18.49 -1.97
C ASN A 115 8.14 -19.95 -1.67
N GLN A 116 7.46 -20.21 -0.55
CA GLN A 116 7.04 -21.57 -0.22
C GLN A 116 6.05 -22.16 -1.21
N MET A 117 5.09 -21.36 -1.66
CA MET A 117 4.13 -21.80 -2.68
C MET A 117 4.83 -22.11 -4.00
N THR A 118 5.97 -21.49 -4.29
CA THR A 118 6.80 -21.75 -5.47
C THR A 118 7.58 -23.06 -5.32
N GLU A 119 8.18 -23.33 -4.17
CA GLU A 119 8.93 -24.56 -3.89
C GLU A 119 8.07 -25.83 -3.99
N GLN A 120 6.78 -25.72 -3.69
CA GLN A 120 5.83 -26.84 -3.69
C GLN A 120 5.20 -27.13 -5.05
N LYS A 121 5.51 -26.33 -6.08
CA LYS A 121 4.81 -26.37 -7.38
C LYS A 121 5.75 -26.68 -8.54
N THR A 122 5.19 -27.24 -9.59
CA THR A 122 5.86 -27.26 -10.90
C THR A 122 5.98 -25.85 -11.47
N ALA A 123 6.89 -25.63 -12.42
CA ALA A 123 7.07 -24.31 -13.05
C ALA A 123 5.77 -23.78 -13.71
N GLU A 124 4.97 -24.67 -14.28
CA GLU A 124 3.70 -24.33 -14.97
C GLU A 124 2.58 -23.97 -13.97
N GLU A 125 2.54 -24.61 -12.80
CA GLU A 125 1.62 -24.26 -11.71
C GLU A 125 2.02 -22.95 -11.01
N THR A 126 3.32 -22.66 -10.98
CA THR A 126 3.86 -21.42 -10.38
C THR A 126 3.42 -20.19 -11.16
N GLN A 127 3.42 -20.25 -12.50
CA GLN A 127 3.00 -19.12 -13.35
C GLN A 127 1.51 -18.76 -13.17
N ASN A 128 0.65 -19.74 -12.87
CA ASN A 128 -0.78 -19.52 -12.69
C ASN A 128 -1.19 -19.20 -11.25
N THR A 129 -0.23 -19.14 -10.33
CA THR A 129 -0.49 -18.88 -8.92
C THR A 129 -0.52 -17.39 -8.63
N ILE A 130 -1.66 -16.91 -8.12
CA ILE A 130 -1.83 -15.55 -7.62
C ILE A 130 -0.73 -15.25 -6.58
N SER A 131 0.11 -14.27 -6.86
CA SER A 131 1.13 -13.77 -5.94
C SER A 131 0.50 -12.84 -4.90
N VAL A 132 0.78 -13.12 -3.62
CA VAL A 132 0.41 -12.19 -2.55
C VAL A 132 1.24 -10.92 -2.65
N CYS A 133 2.53 -11.02 -2.98
CA CYS A 133 3.41 -9.87 -3.16
C CYS A 133 2.92 -8.92 -4.25
N ARG A 134 2.49 -9.44 -5.42
CA ARG A 134 1.96 -8.62 -6.51
C ARG A 134 0.68 -7.88 -6.08
N GLN A 135 -0.24 -8.56 -5.40
CA GLN A 135 -1.45 -7.91 -4.92
C GLN A 135 -1.15 -6.85 -3.85
N ALA A 136 -0.21 -7.12 -2.95
CA ALA A 136 0.25 -6.17 -1.95
C ALA A 136 0.86 -4.93 -2.61
N TYR A 137 1.76 -5.12 -3.58
CA TYR A 137 2.39 -4.03 -4.31
C TYR A 137 1.35 -3.13 -5.00
N SER A 138 0.37 -3.72 -5.69
CA SER A 138 -0.75 -2.99 -6.29
C SER A 138 -1.59 -2.25 -5.24
N LEU A 139 -1.86 -2.87 -4.09
CA LEU A 139 -2.64 -2.27 -3.01
C LEU A 139 -1.97 -0.99 -2.48
N PHE A 140 -0.66 -1.03 -2.22
CA PHE A 140 0.07 0.14 -1.71
C PHE A 140 0.22 1.23 -2.78
N ILE A 141 0.43 0.89 -4.06
CA ILE A 141 0.40 1.89 -5.14
C ILE A 141 -0.96 2.59 -5.22
N ILE A 142 -2.06 1.82 -5.26
CA ILE A 142 -3.41 2.39 -5.33
C ILE A 142 -3.69 3.22 -4.07
N GLY A 143 -3.29 2.73 -2.90
CA GLY A 143 -3.45 3.44 -1.63
C GLY A 143 -2.76 4.80 -1.63
N GLY A 144 -1.49 4.84 -2.03
CA GLY A 144 -0.71 6.06 -2.08
C GLY A 144 -1.30 7.07 -3.07
N LEU A 145 -1.70 6.60 -4.26
CA LEU A 145 -2.39 7.44 -5.25
C LEU A 145 -3.70 8.02 -4.70
N VAL A 146 -4.49 7.20 -4.00
CA VAL A 146 -5.76 7.63 -3.40
C VAL A 146 -5.54 8.71 -2.34
N ALA A 147 -4.48 8.59 -1.52
CA ALA A 147 -4.11 9.63 -0.55
C ALA A 147 -3.70 10.94 -1.26
N MET A 148 -2.75 10.87 -2.21
CA MET A 148 -2.24 12.05 -2.94
C MET A 148 -3.30 12.80 -3.74
N MET A 149 -4.32 12.10 -4.25
CA MET A 149 -5.36 12.73 -5.07
C MET A 149 -6.53 13.28 -4.23
N ALA A 150 -6.49 13.16 -2.90
CA ALA A 150 -7.66 13.40 -2.06
C ALA A 150 -8.19 14.84 -2.14
N ASP A 151 -7.29 15.83 -2.22
CA ASP A 151 -7.62 17.26 -2.22
C ASP A 151 -7.48 17.93 -3.61
N GLU A 152 -7.30 17.13 -4.66
CA GLU A 152 -7.10 17.57 -6.04
C GLU A 152 -5.82 18.39 -6.27
N VAL A 153 -4.84 18.35 -5.36
CA VAL A 153 -3.49 18.92 -5.57
C VAL A 153 -2.46 17.88 -5.18
N ILE A 154 -1.62 17.49 -6.13
CA ILE A 154 -0.55 16.54 -5.83
C ILE A 154 0.69 17.35 -5.47
N HIS A 155 1.11 17.26 -4.22
CA HIS A 155 2.34 17.87 -3.77
C HIS A 155 3.55 16.99 -4.13
N GLN A 156 4.63 17.62 -4.59
CA GLN A 156 5.88 16.91 -4.91
C GLN A 156 6.39 16.10 -3.72
N SER A 157 6.21 16.59 -2.48
CA SER A 157 6.58 15.88 -1.26
C SER A 157 5.82 14.56 -1.08
N GLU A 158 4.54 14.50 -1.42
CA GLU A 158 3.77 13.25 -1.34
C GLU A 158 4.20 12.26 -2.42
N TYR A 159 4.46 12.77 -3.63
CA TYR A 159 5.01 11.97 -4.73
C TYR A 159 6.36 11.36 -4.36
N ASP A 160 7.28 12.16 -3.81
CA ASP A 160 8.60 11.70 -3.38
C ASP A 160 8.47 10.64 -2.28
N ARG A 161 7.61 10.87 -1.27
CA ARG A 161 7.33 9.88 -0.22
C ARG A 161 6.75 8.58 -0.77
N LEU A 162 5.83 8.65 -1.74
CA LEU A 162 5.29 7.47 -2.41
C LEU A 162 6.40 6.71 -3.14
N MET A 163 7.25 7.41 -3.90
CA MET A 163 8.33 6.78 -4.65
C MET A 163 9.33 6.11 -3.73
N ASP A 164 9.80 6.79 -2.68
CA ASP A 164 10.79 6.26 -1.74
C ASP A 164 10.26 4.99 -1.05
N TYR A 165 9.03 5.02 -0.54
CA TYR A 165 8.43 3.87 0.12
C TYR A 165 8.26 2.68 -0.84
N MET A 166 7.76 2.95 -2.05
CA MET A 166 7.50 1.89 -3.03
C MET A 166 8.78 1.36 -3.66
N GLU A 167 9.87 2.14 -3.72
CA GLU A 167 11.19 1.64 -4.11
C GLU A 167 11.73 0.66 -3.07
N THR A 168 11.63 0.96 -1.77
CA THR A 168 11.97 -0.02 -0.71
C THR A 168 11.14 -1.30 -0.85
N PHE A 169 9.84 -1.16 -1.08
CA PHE A 169 8.91 -2.29 -1.26
C PHE A 169 9.30 -3.15 -2.47
N TRP A 170 9.56 -2.50 -3.62
CA TRP A 170 9.91 -3.16 -4.87
C TRP A 170 11.28 -3.84 -4.78
N ASN A 171 12.30 -3.14 -4.29
CA ASN A 171 13.65 -3.67 -4.12
C ASN A 171 13.66 -4.91 -3.21
N TYR A 172 12.85 -4.91 -2.15
CA TYR A 172 12.73 -6.07 -1.28
C TYR A 172 12.11 -7.29 -1.99
N ILE A 173 11.04 -7.09 -2.78
CA ILE A 173 10.44 -8.18 -3.56
C ILE A 173 11.46 -8.74 -4.56
N GLU A 174 12.11 -7.88 -5.34
CA GLU A 174 13.08 -8.30 -6.37
C GLU A 174 14.28 -9.04 -5.76
N ALA A 175 14.71 -8.66 -4.56
CA ALA A 175 15.84 -9.28 -3.88
C ALA A 175 15.50 -10.64 -3.25
N GLU A 176 14.31 -10.78 -2.68
CA GLU A 176 13.98 -11.92 -1.80
C GLU A 176 13.03 -12.94 -2.44
N LEU A 177 12.32 -12.59 -3.52
CA LEU A 177 11.37 -13.49 -4.16
C LEU A 177 12.08 -14.43 -5.16
N HIS A 178 11.89 -15.73 -5.00
CA HIS A 178 12.54 -16.78 -5.80
C HIS A 178 11.91 -17.01 -7.18
N ARG A 179 11.05 -16.09 -7.64
CA ARG A 179 10.44 -16.11 -8.98
C ARG A 179 10.29 -14.70 -9.51
N ASP A 180 10.40 -14.57 -10.83
CA ASP A 180 10.16 -13.30 -11.50
C ASP A 180 8.66 -13.00 -11.55
N LEU A 181 8.28 -11.84 -11.02
CA LEU A 181 6.93 -11.32 -11.09
C LEU A 181 6.75 -10.28 -12.19
N GLU A 182 7.78 -9.96 -12.98
CA GLU A 182 7.74 -8.92 -14.01
C GLU A 182 7.11 -7.62 -13.48
N LEU A 183 7.45 -7.24 -12.24
CA LEU A 183 6.91 -6.04 -11.63
C LEU A 183 7.50 -4.82 -12.34
N LYS A 184 6.63 -3.88 -12.70
CA LYS A 184 7.07 -2.57 -13.17
C LYS A 184 7.59 -1.76 -11.98
N SER A 185 8.59 -0.92 -12.24
CA SER A 185 9.07 0.03 -11.24
C SER A 185 7.91 0.92 -10.76
N PRO A 186 7.97 1.45 -9.52
CA PRO A 186 6.91 2.34 -9.01
C PRO A 186 6.63 3.52 -9.95
N ARG A 187 7.70 4.11 -10.51
CA ARG A 187 7.61 5.23 -11.47
C ARG A 187 6.87 4.83 -12.74
N ASP A 188 7.15 3.66 -13.31
CA ASP A 188 6.49 3.17 -14.53
C ASP A 188 5.00 2.87 -14.32
N MET A 189 4.59 2.57 -13.08
CA MET A 189 3.19 2.38 -12.73
C MET A 189 2.46 3.69 -12.47
N VAL A 190 3.11 4.64 -11.79
CA VAL A 190 2.49 5.88 -11.34
C VAL A 190 2.48 6.96 -12.42
N GLN A 191 3.57 7.13 -13.17
CA GLN A 191 3.72 8.23 -14.13
C GLN A 191 2.60 8.29 -15.19
N PRO A 192 2.15 7.17 -15.80
CA PRO A 192 1.05 7.22 -16.78
C PRO A 192 -0.26 7.75 -16.19
N ILE A 193 -0.48 7.52 -14.90
CA ILE A 193 -1.69 7.99 -14.19
C ILE A 193 -1.58 9.50 -14.00
N LEU A 194 -0.43 10.01 -13.54
CA LEU A 194 -0.18 11.45 -13.40
C LEU A 194 -0.23 12.19 -14.75
N ASP A 195 0.29 11.58 -15.80
CA ASP A 195 0.20 12.09 -17.17
C ASP A 195 -1.25 12.18 -17.66
N THR A 196 -2.10 11.25 -17.24
CA THR A 196 -3.54 11.25 -17.59
C THR A 196 -4.26 12.35 -16.82
N LEU A 197 -3.95 12.52 -15.54
CA LEU A 197 -4.50 13.57 -14.68
C LEU A 197 -4.18 14.98 -15.20
N SER A 198 -2.93 15.21 -15.62
CA SER A 198 -2.50 16.49 -16.17
C SER A 198 -3.13 16.83 -17.53
N LYS A 199 -3.56 15.82 -18.30
CA LYS A 199 -4.15 15.96 -19.65
C LYS A 199 -5.69 15.97 -19.65
N GLY A 200 -6.32 15.30 -18.70
CA GLY A 200 -7.76 15.05 -18.66
C GLY A 200 -8.48 15.82 -17.55
N ALA A 201 -9.15 16.91 -17.93
CA ALA A 201 -10.27 17.53 -17.21
C ALA A 201 -10.09 17.79 -15.69
N GLY A 202 -9.83 19.06 -15.32
CA GLY A 202 -10.52 19.63 -14.15
C GLY A 202 -9.74 19.85 -12.85
N GLY A 203 -8.42 20.06 -12.88
CA GLY A 203 -7.79 20.86 -11.81
C GLY A 203 -6.73 20.20 -10.95
N VAL A 204 -6.36 18.93 -11.18
CA VAL A 204 -5.21 18.34 -10.47
C VAL A 204 -3.92 18.98 -10.96
N LYS A 205 -3.36 19.87 -10.13
CA LYS A 205 -2.03 20.43 -10.33
C LYS A 205 -1.03 19.46 -9.71
N VAL A 206 -0.10 18.99 -10.55
CA VAL A 206 1.15 18.34 -10.15
C VAL A 206 2.23 19.41 -10.13
#